data_AF-A0A8H3H1L5-F1
#
_entry.id   AF-A0A8H3H1L5-F1
#
_cell.length_a   1.000
_cell.length_b   1.000
_cell.length_c   1.000
_cell.angle_alpha   90.00
_cell.angle_beta   90.00
_cell.angle_gamma   90.00
#
_symmetry.space_group_name_H-M   'P 1'
#
loop_
_entity.id
_entity.type
_entity.pdbx_description
1 polymer ?
#
loop_
_entity_poly.entity_id
_entity_poly.type
_entity_poly.pdbx_seq_one_letter_code
_entity_poly.pdbx_strand_id
1 'polypeptide(L)'
;MPPKRKAADESGPATKKAATGPKLKKSKAPNWDSEPEFSNEKPTGEWASKCVERWCLLPPYDTSISEKRWEDYYNERSALDEINSSGSKKSKEIVSEELGQDTWKILRKAASDLAAIVLGSKLADEERKKQIARTLMGSLYFTELWGNDEGDGSSRDVEAKTRLYSPFGAGASIDFYYRYHLRARMFSNGERFSSLYAKSRMPIEIDPKNPTACTATKLNSNKALKAAPDAVTVFDRNGGKSKGTTAANIKSFEETLFCTDGWISPLKLVEILFAAGTVMRYREEDKSSPKAVLEKFNYFDGETNGAGLLTEELKSLATLEAKEPAQTVVSIPQRLLLLARHETSGSEQGSSE
;
A
#
# COMPACT_ATOMS: atom_id res chain seq x y z
N MET A 1 -49.63 51.82 52.65
CA MET A 1 -48.67 50.79 52.18
C MET A 1 -48.82 50.59 50.68
N PRO A 2 -47.90 51.11 49.86
CA PRO A 2 -47.87 50.85 48.41
C PRO A 2 -46.90 49.71 48.04
N PRO A 3 -47.11 48.99 46.91
CA PRO A 3 -46.57 47.65 46.68
C PRO A 3 -45.24 47.61 45.94
N LYS A 4 -44.54 46.48 46.16
CA LYS A 4 -43.22 46.06 45.64
C LYS A 4 -43.10 46.09 44.11
N ARG A 5 -41.99 46.64 43.58
CA ARG A 5 -41.53 46.47 42.18
C ARG A 5 -40.62 45.24 42.06
N LYS A 6 -40.84 44.43 41.01
CA LYS A 6 -40.09 43.21 40.64
C LYS A 6 -38.79 43.54 39.90
N ALA A 7 -37.81 42.66 40.06
CA ALA A 7 -36.48 42.68 39.45
C ALA A 7 -36.49 42.42 37.93
N ALA A 8 -35.45 42.94 37.27
CA ALA A 8 -35.20 42.83 35.83
C ALA A 8 -34.59 41.47 35.47
N ASP A 9 -35.00 40.95 34.31
CA ASP A 9 -34.66 39.64 33.76
C ASP A 9 -33.33 39.69 32.99
N GLU A 10 -32.50 38.67 33.20
CA GLU A 10 -31.21 38.46 32.57
C GLU A 10 -31.39 37.95 31.13
N SER A 11 -30.71 38.57 30.16
CA SER A 11 -30.44 37.90 28.87
C SER A 11 -29.02 38.23 28.41
N GLY A 12 -28.11 37.29 28.71
CA GLY A 12 -26.73 37.31 28.21
C GLY A 12 -26.66 37.05 26.70
N PRO A 13 -25.58 37.50 26.02
CA PRO A 13 -25.47 37.42 24.57
C PRO A 13 -25.27 35.98 24.09
N ALA A 14 -26.08 35.56 23.11
CA ALA A 14 -26.01 34.25 22.49
C ALA A 14 -24.64 34.00 21.84
N THR A 15 -23.90 33.02 22.35
CA THR A 15 -22.68 32.48 21.74
C THR A 15 -23.00 31.91 20.36
N LYS A 16 -22.45 32.53 19.31
CA LYS A 16 -22.48 32.03 17.93
C LYS A 16 -21.80 30.66 17.89
N LYS A 17 -22.56 29.60 17.60
CA LYS A 17 -22.00 28.28 17.28
C LYS A 17 -21.04 28.42 16.10
N ALA A 18 -19.82 27.90 16.27
CA ALA A 18 -18.87 27.76 15.18
C ALA A 18 -19.55 27.01 14.02
N ALA A 19 -19.37 27.51 12.80
CA ALA A 19 -19.85 26.85 11.60
C ALA A 19 -19.27 25.43 11.57
N THR A 20 -20.13 24.42 11.72
CA THR A 20 -19.74 23.02 11.55
C THR A 20 -19.20 22.88 10.14
N GLY A 21 -17.91 22.54 10.01
CA GLY A 21 -17.29 22.24 8.73
C GLY A 21 -18.06 21.15 7.96
N PRO A 22 -17.73 20.92 6.68
CA PRO A 22 -18.41 19.92 5.89
C PRO A 22 -18.37 18.55 6.59
N LYS A 23 -19.52 17.90 6.74
CA LYS A 23 -19.60 16.57 7.36
C LYS A 23 -18.83 15.57 6.48
N LEU A 24 -17.81 14.94 7.06
CA LEU A 24 -17.08 13.86 6.39
C LEU A 24 -18.01 12.66 6.12
N LYS A 25 -17.74 11.95 5.02
CA LYS A 25 -18.46 10.72 4.68
C LYS A 25 -18.10 9.62 5.67
N LYS A 26 -19.03 8.70 5.94
CA LYS A 26 -18.79 7.53 6.79
C LYS A 26 -18.25 6.37 5.95
N SER A 27 -17.38 5.55 6.55
CA SER A 27 -17.00 4.26 5.98
C SER A 27 -18.18 3.29 5.99
N LYS A 28 -18.19 2.37 5.02
CA LYS A 28 -19.04 1.19 4.99
C LYS A 28 -18.26 0.02 5.59
N ALA A 29 -18.85 -0.69 6.56
CA ALA A 29 -18.20 -1.87 7.11
C ALA A 29 -18.07 -2.94 6.01
N PRO A 30 -16.90 -3.58 5.84
CA PRO A 30 -16.77 -4.72 4.94
C PRO A 30 -17.75 -5.83 5.31
N ASN A 31 -18.28 -6.52 4.30
CA ASN A 31 -19.01 -7.78 4.48
C ASN A 31 -18.29 -8.84 3.65
N TRP A 32 -17.28 -9.48 4.24
CA TRP A 32 -16.49 -10.49 3.53
C TRP A 32 -17.21 -11.84 3.40
N ASP A 33 -18.32 -12.02 4.12
CA ASP A 33 -19.09 -13.27 4.17
C ASP A 33 -20.26 -13.28 3.17
N SER A 34 -20.44 -12.23 2.35
CA SER A 34 -21.58 -12.14 1.44
C SER A 34 -21.44 -12.91 0.14
N GLU A 35 -20.20 -13.14 -0.31
CA GLU A 35 -19.96 -13.76 -1.61
C GLU A 35 -19.80 -15.28 -1.46
N PRO A 36 -20.50 -16.09 -2.28
CA PRO A 36 -20.50 -17.54 -2.16
C PRO A 36 -19.14 -18.18 -2.48
N GLU A 37 -18.29 -17.52 -3.27
CA GLU A 37 -16.93 -17.96 -3.57
C GLU A 37 -15.94 -17.76 -2.40
N PHE A 38 -16.29 -16.95 -1.40
CA PHE A 38 -15.42 -16.66 -0.27
C PHE A 38 -15.70 -17.55 0.94
N SER A 39 -14.61 -18.02 1.56
CA SER A 39 -14.66 -18.81 2.79
C SER A 39 -13.77 -18.22 3.88
N ASN A 40 -14.22 -18.36 5.13
CA ASN A 40 -13.37 -18.10 6.30
C ASN A 40 -12.54 -19.31 6.71
N GLU A 41 -12.86 -20.49 6.19
CA GLU A 41 -12.11 -21.72 6.46
C GLU A 41 -10.82 -21.74 5.65
N LYS A 42 -9.71 -22.10 6.31
CA LYS A 42 -8.42 -22.25 5.62
C LYS A 42 -8.55 -23.29 4.50
N PRO A 43 -8.01 -23.02 3.31
CA PRO A 43 -8.03 -24.00 2.22
C PRO A 43 -7.23 -25.25 2.62
N THR A 44 -7.69 -26.42 2.18
CA THR A 44 -7.04 -27.71 2.49
C THR A 44 -6.12 -28.22 1.39
N GLY A 45 -6.10 -27.53 0.24
CA GLY A 45 -5.21 -27.85 -0.87
C GLY A 45 -3.75 -27.60 -0.51
N GLU A 46 -2.83 -28.39 -1.08
CA GLU A 46 -1.41 -28.35 -0.75
C GLU A 46 -0.80 -26.96 -1.02
N TRP A 47 -1.02 -26.43 -2.22
CA TRP A 47 -0.44 -25.16 -2.63
C TRP A 47 -1.13 -23.98 -1.98
N ALA A 48 -2.46 -24.01 -1.87
CA ALA A 48 -3.20 -22.99 -1.15
C ALA A 48 -2.73 -22.88 0.31
N SER A 49 -2.62 -24.01 1.02
CA SER A 49 -2.14 -24.06 2.41
C SER A 49 -0.72 -23.50 2.52
N LYS A 50 0.19 -23.94 1.65
CA LYS A 50 1.57 -23.41 1.58
C LYS A 50 1.61 -21.90 1.39
N CYS A 51 0.73 -21.34 0.56
CA CYS A 51 0.65 -19.90 0.35
C CYS A 51 0.15 -19.16 1.60
N VAL A 52 -0.93 -19.67 2.20
CA VAL A 52 -1.53 -19.10 3.41
C VAL A 52 -0.53 -19.06 4.55
N GLU A 53 0.19 -20.16 4.80
CA GLU A 53 1.18 -20.24 5.86
C GLU A 53 2.40 -19.35 5.59
N ARG A 54 2.97 -19.43 4.37
CA ARG A 54 4.21 -18.73 4.03
C ARG A 54 4.04 -17.20 4.07
N TRP A 55 2.91 -16.69 3.59
CA TRP A 55 2.64 -15.24 3.48
C TRP A 55 1.59 -14.72 4.45
N CYS A 56 1.15 -15.54 5.41
CA CYS A 56 0.16 -15.19 6.44
C CYS A 56 -1.13 -14.62 5.83
N LEU A 57 -1.60 -15.22 4.73
CA LEU A 57 -2.81 -14.77 4.06
C LEU A 57 -4.01 -14.95 4.99
N LEU A 58 -4.88 -13.94 5.00
CA LEU A 58 -6.06 -13.90 5.85
C LEU A 58 -7.29 -14.37 5.06
N PRO A 59 -8.37 -14.84 5.71
CA PRO A 59 -9.67 -14.95 5.04
C PRO A 59 -10.12 -13.56 4.55
N PRO A 60 -11.10 -13.40 3.65
CA PRO A 60 -11.74 -14.48 2.91
C PRO A 60 -10.72 -15.16 1.99
N TYR A 61 -10.83 -16.48 1.90
CA TYR A 61 -10.12 -17.30 0.94
C TYR A 61 -11.04 -17.53 -0.26
N ASP A 62 -10.56 -17.22 -1.46
CA ASP A 62 -11.32 -17.47 -2.68
C ASP A 62 -11.23 -18.95 -3.06
N THR A 63 -12.35 -19.64 -2.89
CA THR A 63 -12.48 -21.08 -3.13
C THR A 63 -12.51 -21.44 -4.61
N SER A 64 -12.67 -20.45 -5.50
CA SER A 64 -12.65 -20.65 -6.96
C SER A 64 -11.23 -20.79 -7.53
N ILE A 65 -10.20 -20.39 -6.77
CA ILE A 65 -8.81 -20.47 -7.20
C ILE A 65 -8.34 -21.93 -7.15
N SER A 66 -7.97 -22.47 -8.31
CA SER A 66 -7.48 -23.85 -8.41
C SER A 66 -6.08 -24.02 -7.80
N GLU A 67 -5.76 -25.23 -7.36
CA GLU A 67 -4.42 -25.59 -6.84
C GLU A 67 -3.30 -25.25 -7.82
N LYS A 68 -3.54 -25.39 -9.13
CA LYS A 68 -2.54 -25.00 -10.14
C LYS A 68 -2.27 -23.49 -10.11
N ARG A 69 -3.29 -22.67 -9.89
CA ARG A 69 -3.14 -21.21 -9.77
C ARG A 69 -2.46 -20.82 -8.47
N TRP A 70 -2.72 -21.54 -7.38
CA TRP A 70 -1.97 -21.38 -6.13
C TRP A 70 -0.49 -21.77 -6.29
N GLU A 71 -0.18 -22.82 -7.03
CA GLU A 71 1.21 -23.16 -7.37
C GLU A 71 1.88 -22.04 -8.17
N ASP A 72 1.20 -21.49 -9.19
CA ASP A 72 1.74 -20.38 -9.98
C ASP A 72 1.96 -19.12 -9.13
N TYR A 73 1.01 -18.81 -8.23
CA TYR A 73 1.13 -17.74 -7.23
C TYR A 73 2.32 -17.95 -6.29
N TYR A 74 2.49 -19.18 -5.79
CA TYR A 74 3.60 -19.55 -4.92
C TYR A 74 4.94 -19.32 -5.59
N ASN A 75 5.06 -19.78 -6.85
CA ASN A 75 6.29 -19.64 -7.64
C ASN A 75 6.59 -18.17 -7.95
N GLU A 76 5.56 -17.37 -8.28
CA GLU A 76 5.70 -15.94 -8.54
C GLU A 76 6.25 -15.20 -7.31
N ARG A 77 5.59 -15.32 -6.15
CA ARG A 77 6.03 -14.66 -4.92
C ARG A 77 7.36 -15.18 -4.40
N SER A 78 7.67 -16.46 -4.61
CA SER A 78 8.97 -17.02 -4.25
C SER A 78 10.10 -16.43 -5.10
N ALA A 79 9.89 -16.23 -6.41
CA ALA A 79 10.86 -15.56 -7.26
C ALA A 79 11.08 -14.09 -6.83
N LEU A 80 10.01 -13.41 -6.40
CA LEU A 80 10.11 -12.06 -5.85
C LEU A 80 10.79 -12.01 -4.48
N ASP A 81 10.58 -13.01 -3.62
CA ASP A 81 11.32 -13.14 -2.35
C ASP A 81 12.84 -13.21 -2.63
N GLU A 82 13.28 -13.98 -3.63
CA GLU A 82 14.70 -14.07 -3.99
C GLU A 82 15.30 -12.76 -4.51
N ILE A 83 14.53 -11.96 -5.25
CA ILE A 83 14.95 -10.62 -5.72
C ILE A 83 15.02 -9.64 -4.55
N ASN A 84 14.06 -9.72 -3.64
CA ASN A 84 13.94 -8.81 -2.50
C ASN A 84 14.71 -9.28 -1.26
N SER A 85 15.74 -10.12 -1.45
CA SER A 85 16.62 -10.64 -0.40
C SER A 85 18.00 -9.99 -0.47
N SER A 86 18.38 -9.24 0.56
CA SER A 86 19.70 -8.61 0.63
C SER A 86 20.82 -9.65 0.48
N GLY A 87 21.79 -9.39 -0.40
CA GLY A 87 22.90 -10.30 -0.71
C GLY A 87 22.59 -11.37 -1.75
N SER A 88 21.35 -11.49 -2.23
CA SER A 88 21.01 -12.36 -3.35
C SER A 88 21.60 -11.84 -4.66
N LYS A 89 22.12 -12.74 -5.51
CA LYS A 89 22.59 -12.39 -6.85
C LYS A 89 21.46 -11.87 -7.74
N LYS A 90 20.20 -12.28 -7.48
CA LYS A 90 19.02 -11.83 -8.24
C LYS A 90 18.59 -10.41 -7.88
N SER A 91 19.06 -9.85 -6.77
CA SER A 91 18.74 -8.47 -6.37
C SER A 91 19.34 -7.39 -7.26
N LYS A 92 20.24 -7.75 -8.19
CA LYS A 92 20.84 -6.79 -9.12
C LYS A 92 19.82 -6.00 -9.94
N GLU A 93 18.65 -6.57 -10.20
CA GLU A 93 17.54 -5.92 -10.92
C GLU A 93 16.89 -4.76 -10.12
N ILE A 94 17.14 -4.69 -8.82
CA ILE A 94 16.52 -3.69 -7.92
C ILE A 94 17.54 -2.92 -7.07
N VAL A 95 18.82 -3.27 -7.15
CA VAL A 95 19.90 -2.55 -6.47
C VAL A 95 20.51 -1.58 -7.47
N SER A 96 20.10 -0.32 -7.38
CA SER A 96 20.60 0.76 -8.23
C SER A 96 21.68 1.52 -7.48
N GLU A 97 22.95 1.22 -7.76
CA GLU A 97 24.09 1.90 -7.12
C GLU A 97 24.11 3.40 -7.46
N GLU A 98 23.76 3.75 -8.70
CA GLU A 98 23.71 5.13 -9.21
C GLU A 98 22.68 6.00 -8.48
N LEU A 99 21.63 5.39 -7.90
CA LEU A 99 20.60 6.10 -7.15
C LEU A 99 21.12 6.66 -5.80
N GLY A 100 22.25 6.15 -5.29
CA GLY A 100 22.88 6.63 -4.06
C GLY A 100 22.02 6.42 -2.79
N GLN A 101 21.00 5.56 -2.85
CA GLN A 101 20.05 5.33 -1.77
C GLN A 101 19.86 3.83 -1.48
N ASP A 102 19.55 3.52 -0.22
CA ASP A 102 19.33 2.15 0.24
C ASP A 102 17.94 1.63 -0.20
N THR A 103 17.92 0.78 -1.23
CA THR A 103 16.73 0.09 -1.75
C THR A 103 15.93 -0.59 -0.65
N TRP A 104 16.58 -1.27 0.28
CA TRP A 104 15.92 -2.05 1.33
C TRP A 104 15.22 -1.13 2.32
N LYS A 105 15.87 -0.01 2.66
CA LYS A 105 15.27 1.03 3.51
C LYS A 105 14.08 1.70 2.82
N ILE A 106 14.13 1.89 1.51
CA ILE A 106 13.00 2.43 0.73
C ILE A 106 11.81 1.45 0.80
N LEU A 107 12.03 0.17 0.48
CA LEU A 107 10.97 -0.85 0.51
C LEU A 107 10.36 -0.97 1.90
N ARG A 108 11.19 -1.06 2.95
CA ARG A 108 10.75 -1.18 4.33
C ARG A 108 9.90 0.01 4.78
N LYS A 109 10.30 1.23 4.41
CA LYS A 109 9.50 2.43 4.71
C LYS A 109 8.17 2.41 3.96
N ALA A 110 8.18 2.12 2.66
CA ALA A 110 6.96 2.03 1.86
C ALA A 110 5.97 1.00 2.44
N ALA A 111 6.46 -0.17 2.83
CA ALA A 111 5.69 -1.20 3.52
C ALA A 111 5.15 -0.74 4.89
N SER A 112 5.96 -0.05 5.69
CA SER A 112 5.52 0.48 6.99
C SER A 112 4.41 1.52 6.82
N ASP A 113 4.50 2.36 5.81
CA ASP A 113 3.46 3.33 5.46
C ASP A 113 2.15 2.63 5.07
N LEU A 114 2.19 1.52 4.32
CA LEU A 114 0.99 0.71 4.04
C LEU A 114 0.30 0.25 5.32
N ALA A 115 1.07 -0.25 6.29
CA ALA A 115 0.53 -0.65 7.59
C ALA A 115 -0.08 0.53 8.35
N ALA A 116 0.60 1.68 8.42
CA ALA A 116 0.05 2.89 9.06
C ALA A 116 -1.28 3.31 8.44
N ILE A 117 -1.39 3.29 7.11
CA ILE A 117 -2.61 3.69 6.42
C ILE A 117 -3.77 2.77 6.82
N VAL A 118 -3.55 1.45 6.86
CA VAL A 118 -4.59 0.50 7.30
C VAL A 118 -4.92 0.66 8.79
N LEU A 119 -3.92 0.81 9.67
CA LEU A 119 -4.16 1.02 11.11
C LEU A 119 -4.98 2.29 11.39
N GLY A 120 -4.76 3.33 10.59
CA GLY A 120 -5.54 4.56 10.66
C GLY A 120 -6.92 4.48 10.01
N SER A 121 -7.35 3.35 9.44
CA SER A 121 -8.69 3.18 8.88
C SER A 121 -9.73 2.91 9.97
N LYS A 122 -11.01 3.10 9.63
CA LYS A 122 -12.13 2.83 10.53
C LYS A 122 -12.68 1.43 10.28
N LEU A 123 -12.31 0.49 11.13
CA LEU A 123 -12.89 -0.86 11.21
C LEU A 123 -13.24 -1.14 12.66
N ALA A 124 -14.45 -1.63 12.93
CA ALA A 124 -14.89 -1.90 14.31
C ALA A 124 -14.11 -3.04 14.96
N ASP A 125 -13.70 -4.02 14.14
CA ASP A 125 -12.82 -5.11 14.56
C ASP A 125 -11.36 -4.64 14.47
N GLU A 126 -10.82 -4.18 15.61
CA GLU A 126 -9.47 -3.65 15.73
C GLU A 126 -8.39 -4.72 15.54
N GLU A 127 -8.62 -5.95 16.03
CA GLU A 127 -7.68 -7.06 15.85
C GLU A 127 -7.60 -7.45 14.39
N ARG A 128 -8.74 -7.51 13.70
CA ARG A 128 -8.77 -7.75 12.26
C ARG A 128 -8.05 -6.66 11.47
N LYS A 129 -8.25 -5.38 11.83
CA LYS A 129 -7.55 -4.25 11.19
C LYS A 129 -6.04 -4.39 11.33
N LYS A 130 -5.58 -4.78 12.52
CA LYS A 130 -4.19 -4.99 12.85
C LYS A 130 -3.58 -6.17 12.09
N GLN A 131 -4.29 -7.30 11.99
CA GLN A 131 -3.89 -8.44 11.16
C GLN A 131 -3.71 -8.02 9.69
N ILE A 132 -4.69 -7.30 9.11
CA ILE A 132 -4.61 -6.80 7.74
C ILE A 132 -3.37 -5.91 7.56
N ALA A 133 -3.13 -4.97 8.48
CA ALA A 133 -1.97 -4.08 8.42
C ALA A 133 -0.64 -4.86 8.46
N ARG A 134 -0.52 -5.85 9.35
CA ARG A 134 0.68 -6.70 9.49
C ARG A 134 0.94 -7.54 8.25
N THR A 135 -0.08 -8.20 7.70
CA THR A 135 0.07 -9.00 6.47
C THR A 135 0.39 -8.11 5.26
N LEU A 136 -0.24 -6.93 5.16
CA LEU A 136 0.00 -6.00 4.06
C LEU A 136 1.44 -5.46 4.05
N MET A 137 2.02 -5.23 5.24
CA MET A 137 3.43 -4.80 5.39
C MET A 137 4.41 -5.78 4.74
N GLY A 138 4.13 -7.07 4.77
CA GLY A 138 4.95 -8.11 4.13
C GLY A 138 4.53 -8.48 2.70
N SER A 139 3.65 -7.68 2.08
CA SER A 139 3.05 -8.00 0.77
C SER A 139 3.51 -7.12 -0.39
N LEU A 140 4.44 -6.20 -0.14
CA LEU A 140 5.02 -5.30 -1.14
C LEU A 140 6.38 -5.79 -1.63
N TYR A 141 6.58 -5.81 -2.94
CA TYR A 141 7.82 -6.24 -3.59
C TYR A 141 8.27 -5.21 -4.63
N PHE A 142 9.59 -5.01 -4.75
CA PHE A 142 10.15 -4.50 -5.99
C PHE A 142 10.18 -5.60 -7.04
N THR A 143 9.84 -5.23 -8.27
CA THR A 143 10.03 -6.07 -9.46
C THR A 143 11.18 -5.56 -10.33
N GLU A 144 11.44 -4.25 -10.30
CA GLU A 144 12.55 -3.58 -10.98
C GLU A 144 12.79 -2.23 -10.28
N LEU A 145 14.05 -1.79 -10.16
CA LEU A 145 14.38 -0.45 -9.72
C LEU A 145 15.65 0.04 -10.40
N TRP A 146 15.54 1.20 -11.05
CA TRP A 146 16.66 1.94 -11.59
C TRP A 146 16.51 3.42 -11.25
N GLY A 147 17.63 4.12 -11.09
CA GLY A 147 17.66 5.56 -10.94
C GLY A 147 19.07 6.08 -10.78
N ASN A 148 19.20 7.40 -10.74
CA ASN A 148 20.45 8.09 -10.49
C ASN A 148 20.22 9.39 -9.71
N ASP A 149 21.29 10.01 -9.22
CA ASP A 149 21.25 11.30 -8.54
C ASP A 149 21.85 12.46 -9.39
N GLU A 150 21.62 13.70 -8.97
CA GLU A 150 22.24 14.91 -9.58
C GLU A 150 23.69 15.16 -9.07
N GLY A 151 24.29 14.22 -8.33
CA GLY A 151 25.60 14.36 -7.70
C GLY A 151 25.59 15.09 -6.34
N ASP A 152 24.46 15.66 -5.93
CA ASP A 152 24.22 16.26 -4.60
C ASP A 152 23.38 15.37 -3.67
N GLY A 153 23.06 14.15 -4.15
CA GLY A 153 22.24 13.16 -3.44
C GLY A 153 20.72 13.35 -3.58
N SER A 154 20.25 14.34 -4.36
CA SER A 154 18.87 14.41 -4.85
C SER A 154 18.69 13.49 -6.06
N SER A 155 17.58 12.75 -6.13
CA SER A 155 17.34 11.88 -7.29
C SER A 155 17.09 12.71 -8.53
N ARG A 156 17.80 12.37 -9.60
CA ARG A 156 17.57 12.90 -10.93
C ARG A 156 16.53 12.07 -11.66
N ASP A 157 16.83 10.80 -11.94
CA ASP A 157 15.93 9.84 -12.57
C ASP A 157 15.54 8.73 -11.59
N VAL A 158 14.29 8.30 -11.63
CA VAL A 158 13.81 7.08 -10.97
C VAL A 158 12.83 6.36 -11.89
N GLU A 159 13.04 5.07 -12.07
CA GLU A 159 12.08 4.12 -12.63
C GLU A 159 11.93 2.96 -11.67
N ALA A 160 10.77 2.88 -11.01
CA ALA A 160 10.47 1.87 -10.01
C ALA A 160 9.23 1.08 -10.42
N LYS A 161 9.36 -0.26 -10.46
CA LYS A 161 8.24 -1.18 -10.62
C LYS A 161 8.06 -1.96 -9.33
N THR A 162 6.83 -1.98 -8.82
CA THR A 162 6.48 -2.71 -7.61
C THR A 162 5.21 -3.52 -7.81
N ARG A 163 5.03 -4.51 -6.95
CA ARG A 163 3.82 -5.31 -6.85
C ARG A 163 3.36 -5.39 -5.40
N LEU A 164 2.10 -5.05 -5.16
CA LEU A 164 1.44 -5.22 -3.86
C LEU A 164 0.43 -6.36 -3.98
N TYR A 165 0.61 -7.41 -3.18
CA TYR A 165 -0.38 -8.48 -3.07
C TYR A 165 -1.48 -8.11 -2.08
N SER A 166 -2.69 -8.58 -2.35
CA SER A 166 -3.76 -8.57 -1.34
C SER A 166 -3.29 -9.32 -0.09
N PRO A 167 -3.62 -8.83 1.13
CA PRO A 167 -3.37 -9.57 2.36
C PRO A 167 -4.33 -10.76 2.54
N PHE A 168 -5.34 -10.89 1.67
CA PHE A 168 -6.33 -11.96 1.70
C PHE A 168 -5.96 -13.11 0.79
N GLY A 169 -6.55 -14.28 1.06
CA GLY A 169 -6.48 -15.48 0.22
C GLY A 169 -7.21 -15.38 -1.11
N ALA A 170 -7.29 -14.19 -1.72
CA ALA A 170 -7.93 -13.92 -3.00
C ALA A 170 -6.96 -13.95 -4.19
N GLY A 171 -5.66 -14.11 -3.93
CA GLY A 171 -4.61 -14.24 -4.95
C GLY A 171 -4.39 -13.00 -5.85
N ALA A 172 -5.14 -11.92 -5.63
CA ALA A 172 -5.05 -10.68 -6.39
C ALA A 172 -3.82 -9.84 -6.00
N SER A 173 -3.39 -8.98 -6.92
CA SER A 173 -2.31 -8.01 -6.70
C SER A 173 -2.52 -6.74 -7.50
N ILE A 174 -1.73 -5.71 -7.22
CA ILE A 174 -1.65 -4.49 -8.03
C ILE A 174 -0.19 -4.28 -8.44
N ASP A 175 0.02 -4.10 -9.73
CA ASP A 175 1.29 -3.67 -10.29
C ASP A 175 1.37 -2.15 -10.38
N PHE A 176 2.55 -1.62 -10.07
CA PHE A 176 2.83 -0.20 -10.16
C PHE A 176 4.03 0.07 -11.06
N TYR A 177 3.97 1.20 -11.74
CA TYR A 177 5.10 1.81 -12.43
C TYR A 177 5.19 3.27 -12.03
N TYR A 178 6.21 3.58 -11.23
CA TYR A 178 6.55 4.95 -10.85
C TYR A 178 7.73 5.43 -11.68
N ARG A 179 7.60 6.65 -12.19
CA ARG A 179 8.65 7.32 -12.94
C ARG A 179 8.83 8.74 -12.41
N TYR A 180 10.08 9.16 -12.29
CA TYR A 180 10.47 10.51 -11.90
C TYR A 180 11.66 10.96 -12.73
N HIS A 181 11.65 12.22 -13.12
CA HIS A 181 12.82 12.94 -13.62
C HIS A 181 12.72 14.40 -13.27
N LEU A 182 13.82 14.94 -12.77
CA LEU A 182 14.01 16.36 -12.65
C LEU A 182 15.43 16.69 -13.09
N ARG A 183 15.54 17.57 -14.08
CA ARG A 183 16.79 18.23 -14.44
C ARG A 183 16.59 19.73 -14.44
N ALA A 184 17.08 20.39 -13.40
CA ALA A 184 17.07 21.84 -13.33
C ALA A 184 18.03 22.43 -14.38
N ARG A 185 17.58 23.44 -15.13
CA ARG A 185 18.43 24.20 -16.06
C ARG A 185 18.33 25.68 -15.71
N MET A 186 19.47 26.36 -15.55
CA MET A 186 19.54 27.77 -15.10
C MET A 186 18.67 28.76 -15.89
N PHE A 187 18.38 28.49 -17.17
CA PHE A 187 17.73 29.45 -18.08
C PHE A 187 16.55 28.88 -18.87
N SER A 188 16.02 27.70 -18.51
CA SER A 188 14.85 27.12 -19.17
C SER A 188 13.93 26.45 -18.16
N ASN A 189 12.67 26.26 -18.52
CA ASN A 189 11.79 25.34 -17.80
C ASN A 189 12.49 23.97 -17.79
N GLY A 190 13.00 23.54 -16.63
CA GLY A 190 13.75 22.29 -16.50
C GLY A 190 12.98 21.09 -17.04
N GLU A 191 13.71 20.03 -17.40
CA GLU A 191 13.08 18.78 -17.82
C GLU A 191 12.47 18.14 -16.57
N ARG A 192 11.15 18.12 -16.48
CA ARG A 192 10.44 17.58 -15.33
C ARG A 192 9.33 16.64 -15.76
N PHE A 193 9.43 15.38 -15.38
CA PHE A 193 8.31 14.44 -15.48
C PHE A 193 8.15 13.62 -14.21
N SER A 194 6.92 13.28 -13.87
CA SER A 194 6.66 12.29 -12.83
C SER A 194 5.30 11.66 -13.03
N SER A 195 5.21 10.34 -12.94
CA SER A 195 3.97 9.62 -13.14
C SER A 195 3.91 8.37 -12.28
N LEU A 196 2.69 7.99 -11.93
CA LEU A 196 2.39 6.69 -11.32
C LEU A 196 1.25 6.03 -12.09
N TYR A 197 1.52 4.83 -12.59
CA TYR A 197 0.51 3.94 -13.18
C TYR A 197 0.27 2.76 -12.25
N ALA A 198 -0.98 2.35 -12.10
CA ALA A 198 -1.38 1.19 -11.30
C ALA A 198 -2.30 0.28 -12.11
N LYS A 199 -2.11 -1.04 -12.05
CA LYS A 199 -2.98 -2.01 -12.73
C LYS A 199 -3.28 -3.19 -11.80
N SER A 200 -4.57 -3.47 -11.58
CA SER A 200 -4.99 -4.68 -10.88
C SER A 200 -4.59 -5.92 -11.66
N ARG A 201 -4.31 -6.99 -10.93
CA ARG A 201 -3.98 -8.32 -11.45
C ARG A 201 -4.78 -9.37 -10.71
N MET A 202 -5.52 -10.16 -11.49
CA MET A 202 -6.22 -11.33 -10.99
C MET A 202 -5.28 -12.56 -11.04
N PRO A 203 -5.55 -13.62 -10.26
CA PRO A 203 -4.73 -14.85 -10.26
C PRO A 203 -4.53 -15.46 -11.66
N ILE A 204 -5.50 -15.27 -12.56
CA ILE A 204 -5.44 -15.76 -13.94
C ILE A 204 -4.36 -15.06 -14.78
N GLU A 205 -3.94 -13.85 -14.41
CA GLU A 205 -2.94 -13.02 -15.09
C GLU A 205 -1.49 -13.27 -14.60
N ILE A 206 -1.28 -14.28 -13.76
CA ILE A 206 0.07 -14.74 -13.40
C ILE A 206 0.73 -15.30 -14.66
N ASP A 207 1.96 -14.83 -14.94
CA ASP A 207 2.82 -15.36 -15.99
C ASP A 207 3.95 -16.18 -15.35
N PRO A 208 3.82 -17.53 -15.30
CA PRO A 208 4.84 -18.38 -14.70
C PRO A 208 6.20 -18.30 -15.41
N LYS A 209 6.24 -17.82 -16.66
CA LYS A 209 7.50 -17.67 -17.41
C LYS A 209 8.25 -16.41 -17.04
N ASN A 210 7.54 -15.35 -16.64
CA ASN A 210 8.11 -14.06 -16.26
C ASN A 210 7.47 -13.57 -14.95
N PRO A 211 7.75 -14.23 -13.81
CA PRO A 211 7.08 -13.95 -12.54
C PRO A 211 7.29 -12.51 -12.03
N THR A 212 8.31 -11.82 -12.55
CA THR A 212 8.70 -10.47 -12.14
C THR A 212 8.17 -9.39 -13.09
N ALA A 213 7.53 -9.75 -14.20
CA ALA A 213 7.10 -8.77 -15.19
C ALA A 213 6.02 -7.85 -14.63
N CYS A 214 6.24 -6.53 -14.73
CA CYS A 214 5.23 -5.53 -14.39
C CYS A 214 4.27 -5.30 -15.56
N THR A 215 2.98 -5.38 -15.28
CA THR A 215 1.89 -5.27 -16.25
C THR A 215 1.26 -3.88 -16.30
N ALA A 216 1.69 -2.94 -15.45
CA ALA A 216 1.18 -1.57 -15.43
C ALA A 216 1.60 -0.74 -16.65
N THR A 217 2.57 -1.22 -17.42
CA THR A 217 3.10 -0.54 -18.62
C THR A 217 3.10 -1.41 -19.86
N LYS A 218 3.10 -0.76 -21.02
CA LYS A 218 3.32 -1.37 -22.33
C LYS A 218 4.20 -0.45 -23.18
N LEU A 219 5.06 -1.05 -24.03
CA LEU A 219 5.79 -0.32 -25.05
C LEU A 219 4.84 0.15 -26.15
N ASN A 220 4.90 1.44 -26.49
CA ASN A 220 4.21 1.98 -27.66
C ASN A 220 5.01 1.74 -28.96
N SER A 221 4.49 2.20 -30.10
CA SER A 221 5.14 2.10 -31.42
C SER A 221 6.57 2.67 -31.45
N ASN A 222 6.86 3.62 -30.57
CA ASN A 222 8.15 4.32 -30.49
C ASN A 222 9.06 3.71 -29.42
N LYS A 223 8.74 2.51 -28.90
CA LYS A 223 9.47 1.83 -27.82
C LYS A 223 9.54 2.64 -26.51
N ALA A 224 8.62 3.57 -26.29
CA ALA A 224 8.51 4.27 -25.01
C ALA A 224 7.50 3.54 -24.11
N LEU A 225 7.83 3.40 -22.83
CA LEU A 225 6.89 2.87 -21.83
C LEU A 225 5.76 3.86 -21.60
N LYS A 226 4.52 3.36 -21.69
CA LYS A 226 3.28 4.07 -21.38
C LYS A 226 2.41 3.18 -20.51
N ALA A 227 1.40 3.78 -19.86
CA ALA A 227 0.38 3.03 -19.16
C ALA A 227 -0.21 1.94 -20.07
N ALA A 228 -0.37 0.73 -19.55
CA ALA A 228 -1.11 -0.32 -20.25
C ALA A 228 -2.58 0.10 -20.45
N PRO A 229 -3.31 -0.46 -21.43
CA PRO A 229 -4.69 -0.07 -21.73
C PRO A 229 -5.64 -0.05 -20.51
N ASP A 230 -5.48 -1.00 -19.60
CA ASP A 230 -6.33 -1.14 -18.40
C ASP A 230 -5.65 -0.61 -17.12
N ALA A 231 -4.51 0.07 -17.26
CA ALA A 231 -3.83 0.70 -16.14
C ALA A 231 -4.43 2.07 -15.84
N VAL A 232 -4.62 2.37 -14.56
CA VAL A 232 -5.05 3.68 -14.09
C VAL A 232 -3.84 4.59 -13.97
N THR A 233 -3.93 5.76 -14.60
CA THR A 233 -2.99 6.85 -14.35
C THR A 233 -3.37 7.54 -13.03
N VAL A 234 -2.65 7.22 -11.95
CA VAL A 234 -2.89 7.79 -10.62
C VAL A 234 -2.51 9.28 -10.62
N PHE A 235 -1.36 9.59 -11.21
CA PHE A 235 -1.02 10.95 -11.65
C PHE A 235 -0.01 10.89 -12.80
N ASP A 236 0.06 12.00 -13.54
CA ASP A 236 1.02 12.19 -14.62
C ASP A 236 1.37 13.66 -14.70
N ARG A 237 2.67 13.95 -14.76
CA ARG A 237 3.22 15.29 -14.90
C ARG A 237 4.20 15.30 -16.05
N ASN A 238 4.05 16.30 -16.92
CA ASN A 238 5.01 16.64 -17.95
C ASN A 238 5.20 18.16 -18.01
N GLY A 239 6.39 18.62 -17.64
CA GLY A 239 6.74 20.03 -17.53
C GLY A 239 5.86 20.75 -16.51
N GLY A 240 5.15 21.80 -16.93
CA GLY A 240 4.21 22.55 -16.10
C GLY A 240 2.81 21.93 -15.98
N LYS A 241 2.49 20.90 -16.78
CA LYS A 241 1.15 20.29 -16.81
C LYS A 241 1.10 19.08 -15.88
N SER A 242 0.08 19.01 -15.03
CA SER A 242 -0.16 17.85 -14.16
C SER A 242 -1.61 17.40 -14.22
N LYS A 243 -1.80 16.08 -14.32
CA LYS A 243 -3.09 15.40 -14.17
C LYS A 243 -3.02 14.51 -12.94
N GLY A 244 -4.11 14.46 -12.19
CA GLY A 244 -4.28 13.52 -11.07
C GLY A 244 -5.57 12.73 -11.26
N THR A 245 -5.68 11.62 -10.54
CA THR A 245 -6.84 10.73 -10.59
C THR A 245 -8.08 11.31 -9.90
N THR A 246 -9.19 10.57 -9.97
CA THR A 246 -10.46 10.82 -9.28
C THR A 246 -10.81 9.60 -8.42
N ALA A 247 -11.72 9.76 -7.46
CA ALA A 247 -12.16 8.63 -6.62
C ALA A 247 -12.76 7.49 -7.46
N ALA A 248 -13.51 7.83 -8.51
CA ALA A 248 -14.12 6.86 -9.41
C ALA A 248 -13.09 6.02 -10.18
N ASN A 249 -11.93 6.59 -10.52
CA ASN A 249 -10.89 5.90 -11.28
C ASN A 249 -10.07 4.93 -10.42
N ILE A 250 -10.03 5.13 -9.10
CA ILE A 250 -9.21 4.31 -8.20
C ILE A 250 -10.03 3.32 -7.36
N LYS A 251 -11.36 3.47 -7.30
CA LYS A 251 -12.22 2.68 -6.41
C LYS A 251 -12.01 1.16 -6.52
N SER A 252 -11.77 0.64 -7.73
CA SER A 252 -11.60 -0.81 -7.97
C SER A 252 -10.34 -1.39 -7.31
N PHE A 253 -9.37 -0.55 -6.93
CA PHE A 253 -8.20 -1.02 -6.19
C PHE A 253 -8.52 -1.41 -4.75
N GLU A 254 -9.58 -0.84 -4.17
CA GLU A 254 -10.07 -1.28 -2.85
C GLU A 254 -10.59 -2.71 -2.92
N GLU A 255 -11.40 -3.02 -3.94
CA GLU A 255 -11.92 -4.37 -4.19
C GLU A 255 -10.77 -5.35 -4.47
N THR A 256 -9.80 -4.94 -5.30
CA THR A 256 -8.63 -5.77 -5.63
C THR A 256 -7.79 -6.13 -4.40
N LEU A 257 -7.59 -5.20 -3.47
CA LEU A 257 -6.76 -5.44 -2.29
C LEU A 257 -7.56 -6.05 -1.14
N PHE A 258 -8.77 -5.58 -0.89
CA PHE A 258 -9.50 -5.81 0.35
C PHE A 258 -10.83 -6.53 0.16
N CYS A 259 -11.16 -6.99 -1.05
CA CYS A 259 -12.40 -7.71 -1.34
C CYS A 259 -13.64 -6.95 -0.84
N THR A 260 -13.61 -5.61 -0.93
CA THR A 260 -14.66 -4.74 -0.41
C THR A 260 -14.70 -3.41 -1.15
N ASP A 261 -15.75 -2.63 -0.90
CA ASP A 261 -15.93 -1.29 -1.47
C ASP A 261 -16.49 -0.34 -0.40
N GLY A 262 -15.85 0.82 -0.28
CA GLY A 262 -16.27 1.92 0.59
C GLY A 262 -15.87 1.80 2.05
N TRP A 263 -15.00 0.86 2.40
CA TRP A 263 -14.39 0.77 3.74
C TRP A 263 -13.35 1.88 3.94
N ILE A 264 -12.48 2.05 2.96
CA ILE A 264 -11.36 2.99 3.00
C ILE A 264 -11.69 4.23 2.18
N SER A 265 -11.37 5.42 2.72
CA SER A 265 -11.60 6.65 1.95
C SER A 265 -10.75 6.72 0.68
N PRO A 266 -11.20 7.47 -0.35
CA PRO A 266 -10.37 7.74 -1.53
C PRO A 266 -9.01 8.35 -1.20
N LEU A 267 -8.90 9.14 -0.11
CA LEU A 267 -7.62 9.69 0.33
C LEU A 267 -6.67 8.56 0.75
N LYS A 268 -7.10 7.68 1.64
CA LYS A 268 -6.30 6.51 2.05
C LYS A 268 -5.97 5.58 0.91
N LEU A 269 -6.89 5.41 -0.04
CA LEU A 269 -6.61 4.58 -1.22
C LEU A 269 -5.50 5.21 -2.07
N VAL A 270 -5.49 6.53 -2.28
CA VAL A 270 -4.35 7.21 -2.93
C VAL A 270 -3.06 7.06 -2.10
N GLU A 271 -3.13 7.19 -0.78
CA GLU A 271 -1.97 6.97 0.10
C GLU A 271 -1.41 5.55 -0.05
N ILE A 272 -2.27 4.53 -0.16
CA ILE A 272 -1.87 3.14 -0.42
C ILE A 272 -1.18 3.03 -1.77
N LEU A 273 -1.78 3.59 -2.84
CA LEU A 273 -1.19 3.56 -4.18
C LEU A 273 0.17 4.28 -4.22
N PHE A 274 0.33 5.37 -3.48
CA PHE A 274 1.58 6.13 -3.39
C PHE A 274 2.64 5.38 -2.58
N ALA A 275 2.26 4.80 -1.44
CA ALA A 275 3.17 3.99 -0.62
C ALA A 275 3.63 2.76 -1.41
N ALA A 276 2.70 1.99 -1.99
CA ALA A 276 3.00 0.81 -2.79
C ALA A 276 3.82 1.14 -4.04
N GLY A 277 3.48 2.24 -4.73
CA GLY A 277 4.24 2.76 -5.87
C GLY A 277 5.56 3.44 -5.50
N THR A 278 5.92 3.52 -4.20
CA THR A 278 7.13 4.15 -3.67
C THR A 278 7.31 5.65 -4.00
N VAL A 279 6.21 6.33 -4.29
CA VAL A 279 6.19 7.76 -4.63
C VAL A 279 6.74 8.59 -3.48
N MET A 280 7.60 9.58 -3.78
CA MET A 280 8.24 10.47 -2.80
C MET A 280 9.24 9.79 -1.84
N ARG A 281 9.67 8.55 -2.14
CA ARG A 281 10.65 7.82 -1.31
C ARG A 281 12.11 8.05 -1.69
N TYR A 282 12.35 8.63 -2.86
CA TYR A 282 13.68 8.69 -3.48
C TYR A 282 14.38 10.04 -3.30
N ARG A 283 14.16 10.77 -2.19
CA ARG A 283 14.71 12.14 -2.02
C ARG A 283 14.43 13.10 -3.19
N GLU A 284 13.35 12.87 -3.92
CA GLU A 284 12.88 13.74 -5.00
C GLU A 284 12.74 15.18 -4.49
N GLU A 285 13.30 16.15 -5.20
CA GLU A 285 13.13 17.56 -4.83
C GLU A 285 11.68 17.99 -5.04
N ASP A 286 11.08 17.54 -6.14
CA ASP A 286 9.83 18.11 -6.62
C ASP A 286 8.61 17.21 -6.46
N LYS A 287 7.94 17.41 -5.33
CA LYS A 287 6.80 16.61 -4.85
C LYS A 287 5.45 17.25 -5.14
N SER A 288 5.38 18.32 -5.92
CA SER A 288 4.15 19.13 -6.04
C SER A 288 2.97 18.37 -6.68
N SER A 289 3.21 17.52 -7.68
CA SER A 289 2.14 16.77 -8.34
C SER A 289 1.53 15.68 -7.45
N PRO A 290 2.31 14.83 -6.75
CA PRO A 290 1.77 13.94 -5.73
C PRO A 290 0.98 14.68 -4.64
N LYS A 291 1.51 15.78 -4.10
CA LYS A 291 0.82 16.59 -3.07
C LYS A 291 -0.52 17.13 -3.56
N ALA A 292 -0.56 17.68 -4.77
CA ALA A 292 -1.78 18.19 -5.39
C ALA A 292 -2.83 17.10 -5.67
N VAL A 293 -2.44 15.82 -5.76
CA VAL A 293 -3.40 14.70 -5.84
C VAL A 293 -4.01 14.42 -4.46
N LEU A 294 -3.19 14.35 -3.42
CA LEU A 294 -3.65 14.10 -2.04
C LEU A 294 -4.65 15.18 -1.58
N GLU A 295 -4.39 16.45 -1.89
CA GLU A 295 -5.25 17.59 -1.54
C GLU A 295 -6.67 17.54 -2.15
N LYS A 296 -6.92 16.66 -3.13
CA LYS A 296 -8.25 16.49 -3.75
C LYS A 296 -9.21 15.65 -2.92
N PHE A 297 -8.68 14.86 -1.98
CA PHE A 297 -9.44 13.85 -1.25
C PHE A 297 -9.47 14.20 0.24
N ASN A 298 -10.47 13.65 0.92
CA ASN A 298 -10.62 13.79 2.37
C ASN A 298 -10.79 12.39 2.98
N TYR A 299 -10.37 12.25 4.23
CA TYR A 299 -10.64 11.07 5.02
C TYR A 299 -12.14 10.85 5.25
N PHE A 300 -12.50 9.60 5.53
CA PHE A 300 -13.79 9.29 6.13
C PHE A 300 -13.80 9.66 7.62
N ASP A 301 -15.00 9.85 8.16
CA ASP A 301 -15.22 10.14 9.57
C ASP A 301 -14.64 9.04 10.47
N GLY A 302 -13.65 9.40 11.29
CA GLY A 302 -12.95 8.51 12.21
C GLY A 302 -11.65 7.90 11.67
N GLU A 303 -11.26 8.20 10.43
CA GLU A 303 -9.94 7.82 9.91
C GLU A 303 -8.84 8.80 10.36
N THR A 304 -7.61 8.31 10.48
CA THR A 304 -6.40 9.07 10.81
C THR A 304 -5.22 8.63 9.93
N ASN A 305 -4.04 9.23 10.07
CA ASN A 305 -2.83 8.78 9.36
C ASN A 305 -2.16 7.52 9.96
N GLY A 306 -2.64 7.04 11.13
CA GLY A 306 -2.14 5.81 11.78
C GLY A 306 -0.69 5.84 12.28
N ALA A 307 0.01 6.99 12.27
CA ALA A 307 1.44 7.06 12.59
C ALA A 307 1.78 6.64 14.04
N GLY A 308 0.92 7.00 15.00
CA GLY A 308 1.09 6.61 16.39
C GLY A 308 0.99 5.09 16.58
N LEU A 309 -0.02 4.47 15.95
CA LEU A 309 -0.26 3.03 15.99
C LEU A 309 0.90 2.24 15.35
N LEU A 310 1.41 2.71 14.21
CA LEU A 310 2.56 2.10 13.54
C LEU A 310 3.81 2.08 14.44
N THR A 311 4.01 3.10 15.28
CA THR A 311 5.20 3.18 16.14
C THR A 311 5.27 2.01 17.11
N GLU A 312 4.13 1.55 17.63
CA GLU A 312 4.04 0.41 18.55
C GLU A 312 4.31 -0.92 17.82
N GLU A 313 3.76 -1.06 16.61
CA GLU A 313 4.00 -2.21 15.73
C GLU A 313 5.48 -2.33 15.36
N LEU A 314 6.14 -1.23 14.97
CA LEU A 314 7.56 -1.24 14.61
C LEU A 314 8.49 -1.57 15.79
N LYS A 315 8.14 -1.15 17.02
CA LYS A 315 8.87 -1.56 18.23
C LYS A 315 8.75 -3.06 18.47
N SER A 316 7.55 -3.60 18.29
CA SER A 316 7.28 -5.03 18.41
C SER A 316 8.04 -5.82 17.35
N LEU A 317 8.05 -5.36 16.09
CA LEU A 317 8.80 -5.96 15.00
C LEU A 317 10.30 -5.98 15.29
N ALA A 318 10.88 -4.85 15.74
CA ALA A 318 12.30 -4.78 16.08
C ALA A 318 12.69 -5.79 17.17
N THR A 319 11.78 -6.02 18.14
CA THR A 319 11.98 -7.02 19.21
C THR A 319 11.98 -8.44 18.65
N LEU A 320 11.11 -8.76 17.70
CA LEU A 320 11.09 -10.06 17.01
C LEU A 320 12.34 -10.25 16.15
N GLU A 321 12.70 -9.23 15.38
CA GLU A 321 13.89 -9.24 14.53
C GLU A 321 15.19 -9.44 15.29
N ALA A 322 15.27 -8.99 16.55
CA ALA A 322 16.43 -9.19 17.40
C ALA A 322 16.55 -10.63 17.93
N LYS A 323 15.46 -11.41 17.90
CA LYS A 323 15.43 -12.82 18.31
C LYS A 323 15.75 -13.78 17.16
N GLU A 324 15.66 -13.31 15.92
CA GLU A 324 15.95 -14.11 14.73
C GLU A 324 17.46 -14.42 14.63
N PRO A 325 17.85 -15.66 14.24
CA PRO A 325 19.24 -15.99 14.00
C PRO A 325 19.84 -15.10 12.91
N ALA A 326 21.06 -14.58 13.13
CA ALA A 326 21.73 -13.69 12.17
C ALA A 326 22.01 -14.33 10.80
N GLN A 327 21.92 -15.67 10.69
CA GLN A 327 22.21 -16.44 9.48
C GLN A 327 20.98 -16.73 8.63
N THR A 328 19.76 -16.41 9.08
CA THR A 328 18.56 -16.64 8.30
C THR A 328 18.47 -15.59 7.19
N VAL A 329 18.87 -15.96 5.97
CA VAL A 329 18.69 -15.09 4.79
C VAL A 329 17.20 -15.10 4.42
N VAL A 330 16.51 -14.06 4.87
CA VAL A 330 15.07 -13.87 4.66
C VAL A 330 14.86 -12.61 3.84
N SER A 331 13.96 -12.65 2.85
CA SER A 331 13.58 -11.49 2.05
C SER A 331 13.04 -10.37 2.94
N ILE A 332 13.18 -9.11 2.52
CA ILE A 332 12.62 -7.98 3.28
C ILE A 332 11.12 -8.19 3.54
N PRO A 333 10.28 -8.57 2.55
CA PRO A 333 8.85 -8.82 2.77
C PRO A 333 8.59 -9.95 3.78
N GLN A 334 9.30 -11.08 3.68
CA GLN A 334 9.19 -12.19 4.62
C GLN A 334 9.56 -11.79 6.06
N ARG A 335 10.56 -10.91 6.22
CA ARG A 335 10.96 -10.39 7.53
C ARG A 335 9.90 -9.44 8.12
N LEU A 336 9.19 -8.70 7.27
CA LEU A 336 8.08 -7.84 7.69
C LEU A 336 6.83 -8.63 8.10
N LEU A 337 6.71 -9.90 7.71
CA LEU A 337 5.62 -10.80 8.15
C LEU A 337 5.79 -11.37 9.56
N LEU A 338 6.92 -11.12 10.25
CA LEU A 338 7.15 -11.67 11.59
C LEU A 338 6.03 -11.33 12.59
N LEU A 339 5.49 -10.11 12.52
CA LEU A 339 4.36 -9.70 13.36
C LEU A 339 3.07 -10.49 13.06
N ALA A 340 2.80 -10.80 11.79
CA ALA A 340 1.64 -11.58 11.39
C ALA A 340 1.77 -13.04 11.86
N ARG A 341 2.98 -13.63 11.76
CA ARG A 341 3.26 -15.01 12.19
C ARG A 341 3.11 -15.22 13.69
N HIS A 342 3.64 -14.29 14.49
CA HIS A 342 3.62 -14.44 15.94
C HIS A 342 2.22 -14.33 16.55
N GLU A 343 1.30 -13.58 15.92
CA GLU A 343 -0.11 -13.57 16.33
C GLU A 343 -0.79 -14.92 16.07
N THR A 344 -0.55 -15.54 14.92
CA THR A 344 -1.14 -16.86 14.61
C THR A 344 -0.67 -17.97 15.55
N SER A 345 0.57 -17.91 16.05
CA SER A 345 1.10 -18.89 17.01
C SER A 345 0.58 -18.71 18.45
N GLY A 346 0.18 -17.48 18.82
CA GLY A 346 -0.32 -17.19 20.17
C GLY A 346 -1.78 -17.61 20.39
N SER A 347 -2.58 -17.68 19.33
CA SER A 347 -3.98 -18.15 19.41
C SER A 347 -4.12 -19.67 19.58
N GLU A 348 -3.10 -20.45 19.25
CA GLU A 348 -3.14 -21.93 19.42
C GLU A 348 -2.74 -22.38 20.83
N GLN A 349 -2.21 -21.50 21.68
CA GLN A 349 -1.83 -21.83 23.07
C GLN A 349 -2.96 -21.57 24.09
N GLY A 350 -4.15 -21.16 23.66
CA GLY A 350 -5.29 -20.82 24.53
C GLY A 350 -6.36 -21.90 24.68
N SER A 351 -6.19 -23.08 24.06
CA SER A 351 -7.18 -24.17 24.10
C SER A 351 -6.53 -25.49 24.49
N SER A 352 -5.92 -25.53 25.66
CA SER A 352 -5.65 -26.78 26.37
C SER A 352 -5.51 -26.50 27.87
N GLU A 353 -6.65 -26.47 28.57
CA GLU A 353 -6.99 -27.31 29.73
C GLU A 353 -8.41 -27.02 30.23
#